data_AF-A0A450VDC6-F1
#
_entry.id   AF-A0A450VDC6-F1
#
_cell.length_a   1.000
_cell.length_b   1.000
_cell.length_c   1.000
_cell.angle_alpha   90.00
_cell.angle_beta   90.00
_cell.angle_gamma   90.00
#
_symmetry.space_group_name_H-M   'P 1'
#
loop_
_entity.id
_entity.type
_entity.pdbx_description
1 polymer ?
#
loop_
_entity_poly.entity_id
_entity_poly.type
_entity_poly.pdbx_seq_one_letter_code
_entity_poly.pdbx_strand_id
1 'polypeptide(L)' 'SGKNDKLVKVSPILERYGDFAAFLGISTEDVTAFKSLRQSETTGRPLGNEQWIEKLERLTGRALKPRKRGPKKSDHSDK' A
#
# COMPACT_ATOMS: atom_id res chain seq x y z
N SER A 1 -22.90 -10.24 -12.55
CA SER A 1 -23.73 -10.84 -11.47
C SER A 1 -23.02 -12.04 -10.89
N GLY A 2 -22.93 -12.18 -9.56
CA GLY A 2 -22.49 -13.42 -8.93
C GLY A 2 -23.56 -14.50 -9.09
N LYS A 3 -23.42 -15.37 -10.09
CA LYS A 3 -24.32 -16.50 -10.35
C LYS A 3 -23.51 -17.79 -10.38
N ASN A 4 -24.14 -18.89 -9.99
CA ASN A 4 -23.55 -20.21 -10.09
C ASN A 4 -23.23 -20.54 -11.56
N ASP A 5 -22.18 -21.32 -11.77
CA ASP A 5 -21.87 -21.94 -13.06
C ASP A 5 -21.54 -23.44 -12.87
N LYS A 6 -21.02 -24.08 -13.93
CA LYS A 6 -20.70 -25.51 -13.92
C LYS A 6 -19.58 -25.89 -12.95
N LEU A 7 -18.76 -24.92 -12.52
CA LEU A 7 -17.57 -25.12 -11.72
C LEU A 7 -17.72 -24.55 -10.31
N VAL A 8 -18.55 -23.52 -10.13
CA VAL A 8 -18.62 -22.72 -8.91
C VAL A 8 -20.06 -22.54 -8.42
N LYS A 9 -20.26 -22.78 -7.12
CA LYS A 9 -21.44 -22.32 -6.36
C LYS A 9 -21.09 -21.03 -5.62
N VAL A 10 -21.79 -19.94 -5.90
CA VAL A 10 -21.52 -18.61 -5.32
C VAL A 10 -22.08 -18.41 -3.91
N SER A 11 -23.06 -19.23 -3.50
CA SER A 11 -23.75 -19.09 -2.21
C SER A 11 -22.81 -19.04 -0.98
N PRO A 12 -21.76 -19.89 -0.86
CA PRO A 12 -20.84 -19.82 0.28
C PRO A 12 -20.01 -18.53 0.34
N ILE A 13 -19.73 -17.90 -0.81
CA ILE A 13 -18.99 -16.63 -0.86
C ILE A 13 -19.94 -15.47 -0.53
N LEU A 14 -21.16 -15.51 -1.06
CA LEU A 14 -22.18 -14.50 -0.77
C LEU A 14 -22.57 -14.50 0.71
N GLU A 15 -22.64 -15.65 1.38
CA GLU A 15 -22.89 -15.70 2.83
C GLU A 15 -21.78 -15.07 3.66
N ARG A 16 -20.51 -15.19 3.24
CA ARG A 16 -19.38 -14.65 4.01
C ARG A 16 -19.20 -13.14 3.84
N TYR A 17 -19.42 -12.64 2.63
CA TYR A 17 -19.01 -11.29 2.25
C TYR A 17 -20.13 -10.43 1.66
N GLY A 18 -21.31 -11.00 1.42
CA GLY A 18 -22.45 -10.29 0.84
C GLY A 18 -22.17 -9.82 -0.59
N ASP A 19 -22.63 -8.61 -0.90
CA ASP A 19 -22.32 -7.96 -2.17
C ASP A 19 -20.90 -7.38 -2.13
N PHE A 20 -19.95 -8.18 -2.63
CA PHE A 20 -18.55 -7.78 -2.70
C PHE A 20 -18.30 -6.57 -3.60
N ALA A 21 -19.11 -6.36 -4.65
CA ALA A 21 -18.95 -5.20 -5.52
C ALA A 21 -19.37 -3.92 -4.80
N ALA A 22 -20.47 -3.97 -4.02
CA ALA A 22 -20.86 -2.88 -3.14
C ALA A 22 -19.78 -2.58 -2.09
N PHE A 23 -19.17 -3.62 -1.49
CA PHE A 23 -18.06 -3.46 -0.53
C PHE A 23 -16.86 -2.71 -1.14
N LEU A 24 -16.44 -3.06 -2.36
CA LEU A 24 -15.34 -2.36 -3.05
C LEU A 24 -15.71 -0.94 -3.48
N GLY A 25 -17.01 -0.67 -3.67
CA GLY A 25 -17.54 0.66 -4.02
C GLY A 25 -17.63 1.62 -2.84
N ILE A 26 -17.38 1.17 -1.60
CA ILE A 26 -17.31 2.04 -0.43
C ILE A 26 -16.12 2.97 -0.62
N SER A 27 -16.41 4.27 -0.82
CA SER A 27 -15.34 5.26 -0.86
C SER A 27 -14.72 5.36 0.52
N THR A 28 -13.40 5.33 0.56
CA THR A 28 -12.67 5.52 1.80
C THR A 28 -12.61 7.02 2.04
N GLU A 29 -13.25 7.49 3.12
CA GLU A 29 -13.32 8.91 3.46
C GLU A 29 -11.92 9.53 3.67
N ASP A 30 -10.93 8.70 4.02
CA ASP A 30 -9.57 9.14 4.28
C ASP A 30 -8.67 9.13 3.02
N VAL A 31 -8.91 10.13 2.16
CA VAL A 31 -8.07 10.43 0.99
C VAL A 31 -6.60 10.62 1.37
N THR A 32 -6.32 11.10 2.59
CA THR A 32 -4.95 11.37 3.07
C THR A 32 -4.21 10.07 3.37
N ALA A 33 -4.87 9.10 4.01
CA ALA A 33 -4.33 7.77 4.23
C ALA A 33 -4.02 7.07 2.90
N PHE A 34 -4.93 7.16 1.91
CA PHE A 34 -4.70 6.59 0.58
C PHE A 34 -3.52 7.24 -0.15
N LYS A 35 -3.39 8.57 -0.09
CA LYS A 35 -2.24 9.27 -0.67
C LYS A 35 -0.93 8.81 -0.04
N SER A 36 -0.89 8.68 1.28
CA SER A 36 0.28 8.22 2.02
C SER A 36 0.67 6.79 1.64
N LEU A 37 -0.32 5.90 1.46
CA LEU A 37 -0.11 4.53 1.00
C LEU A 37 0.43 4.47 -0.44
N ARG A 38 -0.08 5.29 -1.36
CA ARG A 38 0.46 5.35 -2.74
C ARG A 38 1.89 5.90 -2.78
N GLN A 39 2.19 6.85 -1.91
CA GLN A 39 3.55 7.39 -1.81
C GLN A 39 4.54 6.36 -1.23
N SER A 40 4.14 5.54 -0.26
CA SER A 40 4.97 4.46 0.26
C SER A 40 5.26 3.40 -0.80
N GLU A 41 4.28 3.02 -1.64
CA GLU A 41 4.48 2.13 -2.79
C GLU A 41 5.55 2.67 -3.75
N THR A 42 5.53 3.98 -4.02
CA THR A 42 6.48 4.63 -4.96
C THR A 42 7.89 4.69 -4.38
N THR A 43 8.01 5.03 -3.10
CA THR A 43 9.31 5.21 -2.44
C THR A 43 9.91 3.91 -1.90
N GLY A 44 9.11 2.85 -1.82
CA GLY A 44 9.46 1.58 -1.18
C GLY A 44 9.60 1.67 0.35
N ARG A 45 9.21 2.80 0.96
CA ARG A 45 9.34 3.01 2.42
C ARG A 45 8.05 2.59 3.10
N PRO A 46 8.11 1.77 4.16
CA PRO A 46 6.91 1.27 4.80
C PRO A 46 6.15 2.39 5.54
N LEU A 47 4.82 2.33 5.50
CA LEU A 47 3.93 3.23 6.24
C LEU A 47 3.56 2.58 7.58
N GLY A 48 3.76 3.30 8.69
CA GLY A 48 3.43 2.80 10.02
C GLY A 48 3.91 3.75 11.12
N ASN A 49 3.62 3.42 12.37
CA ASN A 49 4.12 4.20 13.50
C ASN A 49 5.64 4.02 13.69
N GLU A 50 6.26 4.96 14.39
CA GLU A 50 7.71 5.01 14.61
C GLU A 50 8.25 3.70 15.22
N GLN A 51 7.58 3.19 16.27
CA GLN A 51 7.99 1.99 16.99
C GLN A 51 7.99 0.74 16.10
N TRP A 52 7.00 0.63 15.21
CA TRP A 52 6.88 -0.46 14.26
C TRP A 52 7.96 -0.38 13.19
N ILE A 53 8.27 0.82 12.68
CA ILE A 53 9.37 1.02 11.73
C ILE A 53 10.70 0.66 12.38
N GLU A 54 10.97 1.10 13.62
CA GLU A 54 12.19 0.75 14.35
C GLU A 54 12.34 -0.76 14.56
N LYS A 55 11.23 -1.44 14.89
CA LYS A 55 11.20 -2.89 14.97
C LYS A 55 11.58 -3.54 13.64
N LEU A 56 11.07 -3.03 12.52
CA LEU A 56 11.42 -3.53 11.18
C LEU A 56 12.89 -3.29 10.82
N GLU A 57 13.42 -2.10 11.13
CA GLU A 57 14.85 -1.81 10.91
C GLU A 57 15.73 -2.77 11.71
N ARG A 58 15.38 -3.06 12.97
CA ARG A 58 16.09 -4.03 13.81
C ARG A 58 16.02 -5.46 13.25
N LEU A 59 14.86 -5.89 12.76
CA LEU A 59 14.68 -7.23 12.21
C LEU A 59 15.40 -7.42 10.87
N THR A 60 15.47 -6.38 10.05
CA THR A 60 16.00 -6.46 8.68
C THR A 60 17.46 -6.00 8.57
N GLY A 61 17.98 -5.26 9.56
CA GLY A 61 19.28 -4.60 9.49
C GLY A 61 19.34 -3.47 8.45
N ARG A 62 18.20 -3.04 7.90
CA ARG A 62 18.12 -2.00 6.86
C ARG A 62 17.60 -0.70 7.44
N ALA A 63 18.09 0.43 6.93
CA ALA A 63 17.53 1.74 7.24
C ALA A 63 16.29 2.00 6.36
N LEU A 64 15.12 1.92 6.96
CA LEU A 64 13.80 2.11 6.33
C LEU A 64 13.30 3.55 6.49
N LYS A 65 13.69 4.25 7.57
CA LYS A 65 13.36 5.66 7.78
C LYS A 65 13.98 6.55 6.68
N PRO A 66 13.29 7.64 6.27
CA PRO A 66 13.87 8.62 5.35
C PRO A 66 15.21 9.15 5.87
N ARG A 67 16.23 9.15 5.00
CA ARG A 67 17.54 9.73 5.30
C ARG A 67 17.71 11.04 4.54
N LYS A 68 18.74 11.81 4.92
CA LYS A 68 19.15 13.02 4.19
C LYS A 68 19.24 12.70 2.70
N ARG A 69 18.55 13.49 1.88
CA ARG A 69 18.63 13.38 0.42
C ARG A 69 20.08 13.57 -0.03
N GLY A 70 20.46 12.86 -1.09
CA GLY A 70 21.78 13.03 -1.69
C GLY A 70 21.99 14.46 -2.22
N PRO A 71 23.26 14.88 -2.42
CA PRO A 71 23.57 16.15 -3.05
C PRO A 71 22.91 16.28 -4.43
N LYS A 72 22.54 17.51 -4.81
CA LYS A 72 22.09 17.80 -6.19
C LYS A 72 23.25 17.50 -7.13
N LYS A 73 22.99 16.80 -8.24
CA LYS A 73 24.01 16.56 -9.28
C LYS A 73 24.47 17.91 -9.84
N SER A 74 25.78 18.14 -9.94
CA SER A 74 26.34 19.24 -10.71
C SER A 74 26.12 18.97 -12.19
N ASP A 75 25.68 20.00 -12.91
CA ASP A 75 25.50 19.95 -14.36
C ASP A 75 26.89 19.94 -15.00
N HIS A 76 27.39 18.77 -15.39
CA HIS A 76 28.62 18.65 -16.16
C HIS A 76 28.29 18.51 -17.65
N SER A 77 27.46 19.43 -18.16
CA SER A 77 27.33 19.71 -19.59
C SER A 77 27.99 21.07 -19.87
N ASP A 78 29.33 21.07 -19.84
CA ASP A 78 30.19 22.04 -20.55
C ASP A 78 31.64 21.74 -20.13
N LYS A 79 32.25 20.78 -20.83
CA LYS A 79 33.70 20.70 -20.97
C LYS A 79 34.07 20.02 -22.26
#